data_AF-A0ABD2QEU2-F1
#
_entry.id   AF-A0ABD2QEU2-F1
#
_cell.length_a   1.000
_cell.length_b   1.000
_cell.length_c   1.000
_cell.angle_alpha   90.00
_cell.angle_beta   90.00
_cell.angle_gamma   90.00
#
_symmetry.space_group_name_H-M   'P 1'
#
loop_
_entity.id
_entity.type
_entity.pdbx_description
1 polymer ?
#
loop_
_entity_poly.entity_id
_entity_poly.type
_entity_poly.pdbx_seq_one_letter_code
_entity_poly.pdbx_strand_id
1 'polypeptide(L)'
;MVCWEPHGPGLDGTHLDSPQFGERWSNGDIVKSDATECVKLMKSLGKVPFTAIGWSYGAKVALKMSTLSETQINAFLLLDEHLMKSLVMWGCSSDCFPPTDRETLIASNDQLIMDTDQWPRKIKAPLEAIFGKMILKQMALDYFNAIRSGNLEVCPIQLNRLHNLDRTLSSIVYVKFQNEPSSDFVKRLKTLNNVRTKEFPSQCFNTWAPHENFSETIIDCL
;
A
#
# COMPACT_ATOMS: atom_id res chain seq x y z
N MET A 1 4.15 -2.73 -18.11
CA MET A 1 3.59 -2.74 -16.74
C MET A 1 4.41 -3.73 -15.92
N VAL A 2 4.82 -3.35 -14.70
CA VAL A 2 5.50 -4.26 -13.77
C VAL A 2 4.53 -4.49 -12.61
N CYS A 3 4.12 -5.74 -12.41
CA CYS A 3 3.37 -6.17 -11.24
C CYS A 3 4.35 -6.90 -10.33
N TRP A 4 4.62 -6.32 -9.16
CA TRP A 4 5.59 -6.84 -8.22
C TRP A 4 4.86 -7.45 -7.02
N GLU A 5 5.35 -8.61 -6.60
CA GLU A 5 4.95 -9.26 -5.35
C GLU A 5 6.01 -8.93 -4.29
N PRO A 6 5.64 -8.23 -3.21
CA PRO A 6 6.54 -8.02 -2.08
C PRO A 6 7.02 -9.35 -1.53
N HIS A 7 8.24 -9.38 -0.99
CA HIS A 7 8.76 -10.59 -0.37
C HIS A 7 7.75 -11.17 0.64
N GLY A 8 7.54 -12.48 0.61
CA GLY A 8 6.45 -13.11 1.36
C GLY A 8 6.09 -14.49 0.80
N PRO A 9 5.08 -15.16 1.35
CA PRO A 9 4.81 -16.58 1.13
C PRO A 9 4.12 -16.84 -0.22
N GLY A 10 4.25 -15.90 -1.16
CA GLY A 10 3.73 -16.00 -2.51
C GLY A 10 4.63 -16.79 -3.44
N LEU A 11 4.73 -16.35 -4.68
CA LEU A 11 5.42 -17.10 -5.73
C LEU A 11 6.94 -17.02 -5.65
N ASP A 12 7.51 -16.19 -4.77
CA ASP A 12 8.96 -16.10 -4.60
C ASP A 12 9.58 -17.36 -3.97
N GLY A 13 8.74 -18.28 -3.47
CA GLY A 13 9.14 -19.59 -2.96
C GLY A 13 9.97 -19.52 -1.67
N THR A 14 10.20 -18.32 -1.16
CA THR A 14 10.86 -18.13 0.13
C THR A 14 9.79 -18.30 1.21
N HIS A 15 9.85 -19.42 1.93
CA HIS A 15 9.27 -19.60 3.28
C HIS A 15 7.89 -20.26 3.43
N LEU A 16 7.74 -21.50 2.97
CA LEU A 16 6.85 -22.43 3.69
C LEU A 16 7.47 -22.90 5.03
N ASP A 17 8.80 -22.83 5.17
CA ASP A 17 9.55 -23.37 6.33
C ASP A 17 10.31 -22.33 7.17
N SER A 18 10.25 -21.03 6.86
CA SER A 18 11.01 -20.04 7.67
C SER A 18 10.15 -19.41 8.76
N PRO A 19 10.56 -19.51 10.03
CA PRO A 19 9.92 -18.84 11.15
C PRO A 19 9.95 -17.29 11.06
N GLN A 20 10.66 -16.72 10.08
CA GLN A 20 10.84 -15.28 9.92
C GLN A 20 9.64 -14.55 9.29
N PHE A 21 8.61 -15.28 8.84
CA PHE A 21 7.45 -14.63 8.21
C PHE A 21 6.66 -13.76 9.20
N GLY A 22 6.36 -14.27 10.40
CA GLY A 22 5.72 -13.48 11.46
C GLY A 22 6.60 -12.30 11.91
N GLU A 23 7.93 -12.46 11.82
CA GLU A 23 8.89 -11.41 12.17
C GLU A 23 8.87 -10.23 11.18
N ARG A 24 8.49 -10.48 9.91
CA ARG A 24 8.39 -9.44 8.88
C ARG A 24 7.38 -8.36 9.27
N TRP A 25 6.22 -8.79 9.78
CA TRP A 25 5.12 -7.91 10.18
C TRP A 25 5.34 -7.28 11.57
N SER A 26 6.16 -7.89 12.42
CA SER A 26 6.51 -7.35 13.74
C SER A 26 7.57 -6.26 13.70
N ASN A 27 8.42 -6.25 12.68
CA ASN A 27 9.43 -5.21 12.48
C ASN A 27 8.73 -4.01 11.82
N GLY A 28 8.49 -2.94 12.59
CA GLY A 28 7.76 -1.72 12.18
C GLY A 28 8.33 -0.92 10.98
N ASP A 29 9.21 -1.51 10.20
CA ASP A 29 9.83 -0.97 8.99
C ASP A 29 9.39 -1.68 7.70
N ILE A 30 8.43 -2.60 7.72
CA ILE A 30 8.02 -3.39 6.54
C ILE A 30 7.63 -2.51 5.34
N VAL A 31 6.86 -1.43 5.54
CA VAL A 31 6.47 -0.49 4.47
C VAL A 31 7.70 0.17 3.83
N LYS A 32 8.74 0.47 4.64
CA LYS A 32 10.00 1.04 4.16
C LYS A 32 10.84 -0.01 3.43
N SER A 33 10.88 -1.23 3.94
CA SER A 33 11.57 -2.36 3.29
C SER A 33 11.02 -2.60 1.89
N ASP A 34 9.70 -2.78 1.79
CA ASP A 34 8.99 -3.02 0.54
C ASP A 34 9.18 -1.86 -0.45
N ALA A 35 9.10 -0.62 0.03
CA ALA A 35 9.35 0.56 -0.79
C ALA A 35 10.79 0.58 -1.34
N THR A 36 11.76 0.20 -0.52
CA THR A 36 13.18 0.18 -0.90
C THR A 36 13.45 -0.92 -1.92
N GLU A 37 12.88 -2.11 -1.72
CA GLU A 37 12.97 -3.24 -2.65
C GLU A 37 12.35 -2.92 -4.00
N CYS A 38 11.14 -2.33 -4.01
CA CYS A 38 10.47 -1.93 -5.24
C CYS A 38 11.30 -0.90 -6.03
N VAL A 39 11.86 0.12 -5.37
CA VAL A 39 12.74 1.08 -6.05
C VAL A 39 14.00 0.40 -6.61
N LYS A 40 14.63 -0.49 -5.85
CA LYS A 40 15.81 -1.25 -6.30
C LYS A 40 15.48 -2.11 -7.54
N LEU A 41 14.31 -2.76 -7.54
CA LEU A 41 13.80 -3.52 -8.68
C LEU A 41 13.62 -2.62 -9.92
N MET A 42 12.96 -1.46 -9.76
CA MET A 42 12.74 -0.56 -10.89
C MET A 42 14.05 0.01 -11.45
N LYS A 43 15.05 0.25 -10.59
CA LYS A 43 16.41 0.62 -11.02
C LYS A 43 17.10 -0.52 -11.79
N SER A 44 17.06 -1.76 -11.27
CA SER A 44 17.72 -2.90 -11.93
C SER A 44 17.09 -3.25 -13.29
N LEU A 45 15.79 -2.98 -13.45
CA LEU A 45 15.08 -3.13 -14.71
C LEU A 45 15.29 -1.97 -15.70
N GLY A 46 16.04 -0.92 -15.33
CA GLY A 46 16.20 0.29 -16.15
C GLY A 46 14.88 1.01 -16.42
N LYS A 47 13.95 1.02 -15.45
CA LYS A 47 12.61 1.58 -15.55
C LYS A 47 12.41 2.87 -14.76
N VAL A 48 13.48 3.60 -14.47
CA VAL A 48 13.42 4.92 -13.84
C VAL A 48 13.47 6.02 -14.92
N PRO A 49 12.66 7.10 -14.82
CA PRO A 49 11.58 7.31 -13.86
C PRO A 49 10.34 6.45 -14.15
N PHE A 50 9.55 6.12 -13.14
CA PHE A 50 8.29 5.35 -13.30
C PHE A 50 7.08 6.00 -12.62
N THR A 51 5.88 5.55 -13.01
CA THR A 51 4.63 5.83 -12.30
C THR A 51 4.29 4.66 -11.40
N ALA A 52 4.02 4.93 -10.11
CA ALA A 52 3.53 3.93 -9.19
C ALA A 52 2.01 3.90 -9.15
N ILE A 53 1.45 2.69 -9.16
CA ILE A 53 0.01 2.44 -9.01
C ILE A 53 -0.15 1.57 -7.78
N GLY A 54 -0.72 2.13 -6.71
CA GLY A 54 -0.80 1.48 -5.40
C GLY A 54 -2.23 1.27 -4.93
N TRP A 55 -2.54 0.08 -4.45
CA TRP A 55 -3.82 -0.24 -3.82
C TRP A 55 -3.62 -0.66 -2.37
N SER A 56 -4.41 -0.11 -1.44
CA SER A 56 -4.39 -0.49 -0.03
C SER A 56 -2.97 -0.42 0.56
N TYR A 57 -2.44 -1.53 1.08
CA TYR A 57 -1.05 -1.63 1.52
C TYR A 57 -0.04 -1.17 0.45
N GLY A 58 -0.26 -1.53 -0.82
CA GLY A 58 0.58 -1.09 -1.93
C GLY A 58 0.58 0.42 -2.15
N ALA A 59 -0.50 1.13 -1.79
CA ALA A 59 -0.52 2.59 -1.80
C ALA A 59 0.34 3.20 -0.68
N LYS A 60 0.37 2.58 0.52
CA LYS A 60 1.30 2.97 1.60
C LYS A 60 2.75 2.79 1.16
N VAL A 61 3.06 1.66 0.52
CA VAL A 61 4.39 1.39 -0.05
C VAL A 61 4.75 2.41 -1.11
N ALA A 62 3.87 2.68 -2.07
CA ALA A 62 4.10 3.65 -3.15
C ALA A 62 4.30 5.09 -2.61
N LEU A 63 3.51 5.49 -1.60
CA LEU A 63 3.72 6.75 -0.89
C LEU A 63 5.07 6.76 -0.18
N LYS A 64 5.48 5.65 0.46
CA LYS A 64 6.77 5.57 1.10
C LYS A 64 7.92 5.71 0.09
N MET A 65 7.84 5.06 -1.07
CA MET A 65 8.82 5.17 -2.16
C MET A 65 9.09 6.62 -2.56
N SER A 66 8.03 7.44 -2.63
CA SER A 66 8.09 8.86 -2.99
C SER A 66 8.83 9.75 -1.98
N THR A 67 9.08 9.23 -0.77
CA THR A 67 9.73 9.95 0.34
C THR A 67 11.07 9.34 0.74
N LEU A 68 11.50 8.25 0.10
CA LEU A 68 12.80 7.65 0.38
C LEU A 68 13.91 8.62 -0.01
N SER A 69 14.82 8.91 0.93
CA SER A 69 16.01 9.70 0.63
C SER A 69 17.05 8.83 -0.09
N GLU A 70 17.97 9.46 -0.84
CA GLU A 70 19.07 8.76 -1.51
C GLU A 70 19.90 7.89 -0.55
N THR A 71 20.14 8.39 0.66
CA THR A 71 20.81 7.66 1.75
C THR A 71 20.09 6.38 2.18
N GLN A 72 18.77 6.28 1.97
CA GLN A 72 17.98 5.10 2.33
C GLN A 72 17.96 4.04 1.21
N ILE A 73 18.33 4.41 -0.02
CA ILE A 73 18.25 3.53 -1.19
C ILE A 73 19.62 2.88 -1.52
N ASN A 74 20.73 3.48 -1.04
CA ASN A 74 22.15 3.03 -0.93
C ASN A 74 23.17 3.94 -1.61
N ALA A 75 24.38 3.93 -1.05
CA ALA A 75 25.58 4.74 -1.30
C ALA A 75 26.23 4.67 -2.70
N PHE A 76 25.56 4.13 -3.72
CA PHE A 76 26.09 4.18 -5.09
C PHE A 76 25.44 5.33 -5.85
N LEU A 77 26.11 6.48 -5.68
CA LEU A 77 26.24 7.59 -6.61
C LEU A 77 25.51 7.38 -7.94
N LEU A 78 24.45 8.15 -8.14
CA LEU A 78 24.23 8.99 -9.32
C LEU A 78 23.01 9.88 -9.04
N LEU A 79 23.26 11.18 -9.14
CA LEU A 79 22.31 12.28 -9.11
C LEU A 79 21.25 12.04 -10.20
N ASP A 80 20.05 11.62 -9.82
CA ASP A 80 18.88 11.84 -10.63
C ASP A 80 17.68 11.95 -9.70
N GLU A 81 17.40 13.20 -9.31
CA GLU A 81 16.14 13.58 -8.71
C GLU A 81 15.01 13.08 -9.64
N HIS A 82 13.94 12.55 -9.06
CA HIS A 82 12.74 11.99 -9.74
C HIS A 82 12.75 10.50 -10.11
N LEU A 83 13.14 9.60 -9.19
CA LEU A 83 12.94 8.14 -9.36
C LEU A 83 11.49 7.75 -9.71
N MET A 84 10.53 8.46 -9.12
CA MET A 84 9.11 8.29 -9.37
C MET A 84 8.57 9.59 -9.98
N LYS A 85 7.86 9.48 -11.10
CA LYS A 85 7.26 10.60 -11.83
C LYS A 85 5.88 10.96 -11.25
N SER A 86 5.03 9.95 -11.08
CA SER A 86 3.66 10.13 -10.61
C SER A 86 3.19 8.97 -9.74
N LEU A 87 2.13 9.22 -8.98
CA LEU A 87 1.51 8.26 -8.07
C LEU A 87 -0.01 8.21 -8.32
N VAL A 88 -0.55 7.02 -8.59
CA VAL A 88 -1.99 6.75 -8.56
C VAL A 88 -2.27 5.81 -7.40
N MET A 89 -3.19 6.17 -6.50
CA MET A 89 -3.48 5.36 -5.33
C MET A 89 -4.95 5.35 -4.92
N TRP A 90 -5.37 4.25 -4.29
CA TRP A 90 -6.72 4.10 -3.71
C TRP A 90 -6.76 3.08 -2.59
N GLY A 91 -7.83 3.12 -1.80
CA GLY A 91 -8.04 2.19 -0.68
C GLY A 91 -6.99 2.32 0.43
N CYS A 92 -6.25 3.43 0.46
CA CYS A 92 -5.21 3.68 1.43
C CYS A 92 -5.76 4.56 2.55
N SER A 93 -5.85 4.03 3.76
CA SER A 93 -5.85 4.87 4.96
C SER A 93 -4.41 5.23 5.31
N SER A 94 -4.15 6.44 5.81
CA SER A 94 -2.82 6.75 6.37
C SER A 94 -2.56 6.08 7.71
N ASP A 95 -3.61 5.45 8.28
CA ASP A 95 -3.74 5.10 9.69
C ASP A 95 -3.04 6.14 10.58
N CYS A 96 -3.47 7.39 10.41
CA CYS A 96 -3.42 8.39 11.47
C CYS A 96 -4.78 8.42 12.14
N PHE A 97 -5.32 7.25 12.48
CA PHE A 97 -6.45 7.19 13.38
C PHE A 97 -5.96 7.75 14.72
N PRO A 98 -6.65 8.71 15.34
CA PRO A 98 -6.47 8.92 16.76
C PRO A 98 -6.60 7.56 17.47
N PRO A 99 -5.84 7.29 18.54
CA PRO A 99 -5.88 6.00 19.25
C PRO A 99 -7.30 5.48 19.53
N THR A 100 -8.27 6.39 19.73
CA THR A 100 -9.70 6.10 19.94
C THR A 100 -10.43 5.53 18.71
N ASP A 101 -10.06 5.92 17.49
CA ASP A 101 -10.66 5.38 16.25
C ASP A 101 -10.02 4.05 15.85
N ARG A 102 -8.75 3.85 16.23
CA ARG A 102 -8.04 2.58 16.08
C ARG A 102 -8.74 1.47 16.88
N GLU A 103 -9.08 1.75 18.14
CA GLU A 103 -9.84 0.83 18.99
C GLU A 103 -11.24 0.55 18.42
N THR A 104 -11.89 1.53 17.79
CA THR A 104 -13.22 1.36 17.15
C THR A 104 -13.14 0.52 15.86
N LEU A 105 -12.08 0.70 15.05
CA LEU A 105 -11.82 -0.10 13.85
C LEU A 105 -11.44 -1.54 14.20
N ILE A 106 -10.67 -1.74 15.28
CA ILE A 106 -10.32 -3.03 15.85
C ILE A 106 -11.60 -3.72 16.38
N ALA A 107 -12.38 -3.02 17.21
CA ALA A 107 -13.58 -3.56 17.86
C ALA A 107 -14.72 -3.93 16.87
N SER A 108 -14.82 -3.27 15.71
CA SER A 108 -15.84 -3.57 14.70
C SER A 108 -15.46 -4.71 13.74
N ASN A 109 -14.18 -5.09 13.67
CA ASN A 109 -13.65 -6.01 12.65
C ASN A 109 -12.94 -7.26 13.20
N ASP A 110 -12.70 -7.33 14.52
CA ASP A 110 -11.75 -8.28 15.12
C ASP A 110 -12.07 -9.77 14.86
N GLN A 111 -13.33 -10.20 14.76
CA GLN A 111 -13.62 -11.64 14.66
C GLN A 111 -13.81 -12.15 13.22
N LEU A 112 -14.49 -11.36 12.37
CA LEU A 112 -14.86 -11.76 11.00
C LEU A 112 -13.70 -11.66 10.01
N ILE A 113 -12.77 -10.74 10.25
CA ILE A 113 -11.67 -10.47 9.32
C ILE A 113 -10.42 -11.29 9.65
N MET A 114 -10.16 -11.59 10.93
CA MET A 114 -9.06 -12.49 11.32
C MET A 114 -9.38 -13.97 11.04
N ASP A 115 -10.66 -14.36 11.09
CA ASP A 115 -11.06 -15.72 10.77
C ASP A 115 -11.26 -15.89 9.26
N THR A 116 -10.17 -16.26 8.57
CA THR A 116 -10.22 -16.56 7.13
C THR A 116 -11.29 -17.58 6.76
N ASP A 117 -11.73 -18.45 7.69
CA ASP A 117 -12.80 -19.41 7.40
C ASP A 117 -14.14 -18.71 7.10
N GLN A 118 -14.39 -17.53 7.69
CA GLN A 118 -15.60 -16.73 7.50
C GLN A 118 -15.55 -15.80 6.28
N TRP A 119 -14.42 -15.72 5.59
CA TRP A 119 -14.30 -14.86 4.41
C TRP A 119 -15.21 -15.35 3.27
N PRO A 120 -15.80 -14.43 2.49
CA PRO A 120 -16.56 -14.78 1.30
C PRO A 120 -15.74 -15.68 0.37
N ARG A 121 -16.32 -16.79 -0.10
CA ARG A 121 -15.64 -17.77 -0.96
C ARG A 121 -14.95 -17.14 -2.17
N LYS A 122 -15.57 -16.10 -2.77
CA LYS A 122 -15.02 -15.36 -3.92
C LYS A 122 -13.70 -14.63 -3.63
N ILE A 123 -13.42 -14.30 -2.36
CA ILE A 123 -12.16 -13.69 -1.93
C ILE A 123 -11.18 -14.79 -1.48
N LYS A 124 -11.69 -15.75 -0.69
CA LYS A 124 -10.87 -16.77 -0.05
C LYS A 124 -10.28 -17.80 -1.01
N ALA A 125 -11.11 -18.35 -1.91
CA ALA A 125 -10.71 -19.45 -2.78
C ALA A 125 -9.44 -19.19 -3.63
N PRO A 126 -9.28 -18.02 -4.30
CA PRO A 126 -8.06 -17.77 -5.06
C PRO A 126 -6.81 -17.64 -4.17
N LEU A 127 -6.95 -17.08 -2.96
CA LEU A 127 -5.84 -16.96 -2.01
C LEU A 127 -5.45 -18.32 -1.45
N GLU A 128 -6.43 -19.16 -1.08
CA GLU A 128 -6.17 -20.55 -0.63
C GLU A 128 -5.49 -21.39 -1.71
N ALA A 129 -5.78 -21.14 -2.99
CA ALA A 129 -5.13 -21.84 -4.10
C ALA A 129 -3.64 -21.48 -4.28
N ILE A 130 -3.25 -20.26 -3.90
CA ILE A 130 -1.86 -19.78 -3.98
C ILE A 130 -1.08 -20.18 -2.73
N PHE A 131 -1.62 -19.86 -1.56
CA PHE A 131 -0.89 -19.96 -0.28
C PHE A 131 -1.15 -21.28 0.45
N GLY A 132 -2.27 -21.94 0.18
CA GLY A 132 -2.81 -22.98 1.05
C GLY A 132 -3.50 -22.39 2.28
N LYS A 133 -4.47 -23.15 2.81
CA LYS A 133 -5.35 -22.69 3.90
C LYS A 133 -4.62 -22.26 5.17
N MET A 134 -3.65 -23.05 5.62
CA MET A 134 -2.94 -22.78 6.88
C MET A 134 -2.11 -21.49 6.81
N ILE A 135 -1.43 -21.27 5.69
CA ILE A 135 -0.56 -20.12 5.50
C ILE A 135 -1.38 -18.85 5.33
N LEU A 136 -2.45 -18.91 4.53
CA LEU A 136 -3.38 -17.79 4.41
C LEU A 136 -3.92 -17.33 5.76
N LYS A 137 -4.28 -18.28 6.64
CA LYS A 137 -4.77 -17.99 7.99
C LYS A 137 -3.71 -17.30 8.84
N GLN A 138 -2.46 -17.78 8.81
CA GLN A 138 -1.36 -17.16 9.55
C GLN A 138 -1.03 -15.76 9.01
N MET A 139 -0.98 -15.58 7.69
CA MET A 139 -0.77 -14.29 7.04
C MET A 139 -1.81 -13.25 7.43
N ALA A 140 -3.09 -13.63 7.41
CA ALA A 140 -4.16 -12.75 7.82
C ALA A 140 -3.95 -12.31 9.29
N LEU A 141 -3.67 -13.27 10.18
CA LEU A 141 -3.42 -12.99 11.59
C LEU A 141 -2.24 -12.03 11.78
N ASP A 142 -1.10 -12.27 11.14
CA ASP A 142 0.10 -11.44 11.25
C ASP A 142 -0.14 -10.02 10.71
N TYR A 143 -0.82 -9.91 9.56
CA TYR A 143 -1.19 -8.63 8.97
C TYR A 143 -2.08 -7.81 9.91
N PHE A 144 -3.13 -8.41 10.49
CA PHE A 144 -4.01 -7.70 11.42
C PHE A 144 -3.32 -7.37 12.75
N ASN A 145 -2.43 -8.22 13.23
CA ASN A 145 -1.59 -7.91 14.39
C ASN A 145 -0.67 -6.70 14.11
N ALA A 146 -0.11 -6.59 12.91
CA ALA A 146 0.72 -5.44 12.52
C ALA A 146 -0.09 -4.14 12.37
N ILE A 147 -1.34 -4.22 11.90
CA ILE A 147 -2.27 -3.09 11.97
C ILE A 147 -2.52 -2.71 13.42
N ARG A 148 -2.77 -3.71 14.30
CA ARG A 148 -3.06 -3.48 15.72
C ARG A 148 -1.88 -2.89 16.48
N SER A 149 -0.64 -3.25 16.14
CA SER A 149 0.58 -2.74 16.76
C SER A 149 1.09 -1.41 16.17
N GLY A 150 0.68 -1.08 14.94
CA GLY A 150 1.02 0.20 14.29
C GLY A 150 2.23 0.08 13.39
N ASN A 151 2.70 -1.15 13.20
CA ASN A 151 3.83 -1.48 12.33
C ASN A 151 3.54 -1.19 10.85
N LEU A 152 2.27 -1.00 10.47
CA LEU A 152 1.84 -0.60 9.12
C LEU A 152 1.50 0.89 8.98
N GLU A 153 1.78 1.70 9.99
CA GLU A 153 1.54 3.14 9.94
C GLU A 153 2.58 3.81 9.03
N VAL A 154 2.10 4.62 8.09
CA VAL A 154 2.95 5.57 7.39
C VAL A 154 3.17 6.72 8.36
N CYS A 155 4.23 6.61 9.17
CA CYS A 155 4.57 7.48 10.32
C CYS A 155 4.05 8.93 10.18
N PRO A 156 3.38 9.52 11.19
CA PRO A 156 2.85 10.90 11.14
C PRO A 156 3.88 11.97 10.75
N ILE A 157 5.17 11.73 11.04
CA ILE A 157 6.29 12.58 10.63
C ILE A 157 6.42 12.66 9.10
N GLN A 158 5.97 11.64 8.37
CA GLN A 158 5.95 11.60 6.91
C GLN A 158 4.79 12.41 6.33
N LEU A 159 3.67 12.57 7.05
CA LEU A 159 2.64 13.54 6.66
C LEU A 159 3.17 14.98 6.71
N ASN A 160 4.06 15.28 7.65
CA ASN A 160 4.74 16.58 7.69
C ASN A 160 5.73 16.77 6.54
N ARG A 161 6.12 15.70 5.84
CA ARG A 161 6.98 15.73 4.64
C ARG A 161 6.19 15.67 3.34
N LEU A 162 4.85 15.74 3.37
CA LEU A 162 4.01 15.76 2.16
C LEU A 162 4.40 16.91 1.21
N HIS A 163 4.91 18.04 1.73
CA HIS A 163 5.42 19.13 0.91
C HIS A 163 6.61 18.74 0.01
N ASN A 164 7.33 17.66 0.34
CA ASN A 164 8.36 17.14 -0.55
C ASN A 164 7.75 16.45 -1.76
N LEU A 165 6.53 15.91 -1.65
CA LEU A 165 5.82 15.30 -2.77
C LEU A 165 5.48 16.31 -3.86
N ASP A 166 5.16 17.55 -3.47
CA ASP A 166 4.94 18.66 -4.41
C ASP A 166 6.19 18.97 -5.24
N ARG A 167 7.38 18.68 -4.71
CA ARG A 167 8.65 18.89 -5.41
C ARG A 167 9.10 17.68 -6.21
N THR A 168 8.80 16.47 -5.73
CA THR A 168 9.34 15.24 -6.33
C THR A 168 8.43 14.64 -7.39
N LEU A 169 7.11 14.79 -7.26
CA LEU A 169 6.13 14.19 -8.17
C LEU A 169 5.48 15.23 -9.07
N SER A 170 5.28 14.87 -10.34
CA SER A 170 4.53 15.72 -11.28
C SER A 170 3.03 15.62 -11.07
N SER A 171 2.53 14.48 -10.58
CA SER A 171 1.12 14.31 -10.25
C SER A 171 0.90 13.22 -9.19
N ILE A 172 -0.13 13.44 -8.39
CA ILE A 172 -0.67 12.44 -7.47
C ILE A 172 -2.17 12.35 -7.76
N VAL A 173 -2.68 11.16 -7.95
CA VAL A 173 -4.11 10.90 -8.08
C VAL A 173 -4.55 10.00 -6.95
N TYR A 174 -5.47 10.50 -6.13
CA TYR A 174 -6.21 9.68 -5.18
C TYR A 174 -7.57 9.32 -5.79
N VAL A 175 -7.81 8.03 -6.01
CA VAL A 175 -9.14 7.54 -6.42
C VAL A 175 -9.94 7.23 -5.15
N LYS A 176 -11.01 8.01 -4.96
CA LYS A 176 -11.91 7.92 -3.80
C LYS A 176 -13.14 7.11 -4.18
N PHE A 177 -13.59 6.21 -3.31
CA PHE A 177 -14.85 5.48 -3.52
C PHE A 177 -16.07 6.28 -3.08
N GLN A 178 -17.19 6.04 -3.74
CA GLN A 178 -18.45 6.66 -3.36
C GLN A 178 -18.82 6.22 -1.93
N ASN A 179 -19.19 7.18 -1.08
CA ASN A 179 -19.44 7.00 0.36
C ASN A 179 -18.21 6.67 1.23
N GLU A 180 -17.01 6.69 0.68
CA GLU A 180 -15.80 6.67 1.51
C GLU A 180 -15.75 7.97 2.33
N PRO A 181 -15.72 7.91 3.67
CA PRO A 181 -15.59 9.11 4.48
C PRO A 181 -14.26 9.79 4.13
N SER A 182 -14.27 11.13 4.01
CA SER A 182 -13.03 11.85 3.76
C SER A 182 -12.15 11.76 5.00
N SER A 183 -11.18 10.84 4.96
CA SER A 183 -10.18 10.72 6.01
C SER A 183 -9.35 12.00 6.10
N ASP A 184 -8.80 12.28 7.28
CA ASP A 184 -7.89 13.41 7.46
C ASP A 184 -6.65 13.30 6.57
N PHE A 185 -6.28 12.09 6.17
CA PHE A 185 -5.28 11.83 5.14
C PHE A 185 -5.65 12.46 3.80
N VAL A 186 -6.85 12.16 3.28
CA VAL A 186 -7.30 12.71 2.00
C VAL A 186 -7.43 14.23 2.06
N LYS A 187 -7.87 14.78 3.21
CA LYS A 187 -7.90 16.23 3.43
C LYS A 187 -6.50 16.84 3.36
N ARG A 188 -5.49 16.21 3.98
CA ARG A 188 -4.09 16.66 3.93
C ARG A 188 -3.47 16.49 2.54
N LEU A 189 -3.77 15.41 1.82
CA LEU A 189 -3.32 15.27 0.44
C LEU A 189 -3.82 16.41 -0.44
N LYS A 190 -5.09 16.82 -0.27
CA LYS A 190 -5.68 17.92 -1.03
C LYS A 190 -5.03 19.28 -0.79
N THR A 191 -4.17 19.45 0.22
CA THR A 191 -3.41 20.69 0.42
C THR A 191 -2.18 20.78 -0.48
N LEU A 192 -1.82 19.70 -1.18
CA LEU A 192 -0.71 19.66 -2.13
C LEU A 192 -1.16 20.18 -3.50
N ASN A 193 -0.27 20.89 -4.18
CA ASN A 193 -0.56 21.52 -5.47
C ASN A 193 -0.67 20.52 -6.63
N ASN A 194 0.00 19.37 -6.52
CA ASN A 194 0.04 18.35 -7.56
C ASN A 194 -0.97 17.19 -7.34
N VAL A 195 -1.84 17.29 -6.33
CA VAL A 195 -2.84 16.27 -6.02
C VAL A 195 -4.16 16.52 -6.74
N ARG A 196 -4.65 15.49 -7.41
CA ARG A 196 -6.01 15.40 -7.95
C ARG A 196 -6.76 14.28 -7.23
N THR A 197 -8.05 14.49 -6.98
CA THR A 197 -8.92 13.44 -6.46
C THR A 197 -9.97 13.09 -7.50
N LYS A 198 -10.07 11.81 -7.87
CA LYS A 198 -11.10 11.30 -8.79
C LYS A 198 -12.06 10.43 -7.99
N GLU A 199 -13.34 10.75 -8.03
CA GLU A 199 -14.36 9.93 -7.38
C GLU A 199 -14.75 8.78 -8.32
N PHE A 200 -14.81 7.57 -7.78
CA PHE A 200 -15.23 6.38 -8.49
C PHE A 200 -16.59 5.92 -7.96
N PRO A 201 -17.59 5.70 -8.83
CA PRO A 201 -19.00 5.52 -8.44
C PRO A 201 -19.31 4.18 -7.77
N SER A 202 -18.30 3.41 -7.38
CA SER A 202 -18.49 2.14 -6.71
C SER A 202 -18.20 2.25 -5.22
N GLN A 203 -18.90 1.43 -4.45
CA GLN A 203 -18.82 1.38 -2.98
C GLN A 203 -17.89 0.27 -2.48
N CYS A 204 -17.24 -0.47 -3.38
CA CYS A 204 -16.43 -1.63 -3.02
C CYS A 204 -14.93 -1.30 -2.97
N PHE A 205 -14.24 -1.86 -1.98
CA PHE A 205 -12.78 -1.70 -1.81
C PHE A 205 -11.97 -2.39 -2.93
N ASN A 206 -12.52 -3.45 -3.52
CA ASN A 206 -11.87 -4.31 -4.54
C ASN A 206 -12.35 -4.03 -5.97
N THR A 207 -12.75 -2.80 -6.26
CA THR A 207 -13.40 -2.38 -7.53
C THR A 207 -12.59 -2.55 -8.80
N TRP A 208 -11.29 -2.78 -8.69
CA TRP A 208 -10.44 -3.20 -9.81
C TRP A 208 -10.88 -4.54 -10.43
N ALA A 209 -11.73 -5.31 -9.75
CA ALA A 209 -12.44 -6.46 -10.31
C ALA A 209 -13.95 -6.32 -10.01
N PRO A 210 -14.89 -6.28 -10.98
CA PRO A 210 -14.84 -6.33 -12.44
C PRO A 210 -15.52 -5.08 -13.06
N HIS A 211 -15.16 -3.87 -12.63
CA HIS A 211 -15.76 -2.65 -13.21
C HIS A 211 -15.05 -2.29 -14.52
N GLU A 212 -15.80 -2.34 -15.62
CA GLU A 212 -15.31 -2.10 -17.00
C GLU A 212 -14.57 -0.75 -17.17
N ASN A 213 -14.81 0.22 -16.28
CA ASN A 213 -14.26 1.58 -16.42
C ASN A 213 -13.17 1.92 -15.39
N PHE A 214 -12.76 0.97 -14.52
CA PHE A 214 -11.70 1.26 -13.54
C PHE A 214 -10.34 1.44 -14.24
N SER A 215 -10.01 0.58 -15.20
CA SER A 215 -8.78 0.71 -15.99
C SER A 215 -8.73 2.03 -16.75
N GLU A 216 -9.82 2.45 -17.39
CA GLU A 216 -9.92 3.75 -18.08
C GLU A 216 -9.72 4.90 -17.09
N THR A 217 -10.35 4.80 -15.92
CA THR A 217 -10.19 5.77 -14.84
C THR A 217 -8.73 5.93 -14.45
N ILE A 218 -7.98 4.82 -14.32
CA ILE A 218 -6.55 4.83 -14.00
C ILE A 218 -5.73 5.37 -15.18
N ILE A 219 -6.03 4.97 -16.42
CA ILE A 219 -5.33 5.44 -17.62
C ILE A 219 -5.46 6.96 -17.78
N ASP A 220 -6.63 7.54 -17.55
CA ASP A 220 -6.83 9.01 -17.56
C ASP A 220 -5.97 9.75 -16.52
N CYS A 221 -5.48 9.01 -15.52
CA CYS A 221 -4.73 9.56 -14.39
C CYS A 221 -3.20 9.43 -14.56
N LEU A 222 -2.74 8.63 -15.54
CA LEU A 222 -1.34 8.45 -15.91
C LEU A 222 -0.87 9.55 -16.86
#